data_AF-A0A161S156-F1
#
_entry.id   AF-A0A161S156-F1
#
_cell.length_a   1.000
_cell.length_b   1.000
_cell.length_c   1.000
_cell.angle_alpha   90.00
_cell.angle_beta   90.00
_cell.angle_gamma   90.00
#
_symmetry.space_group_name_H-M   'P 1'
#
loop_
_entity.id
_entity.type
_entity.pdbx_description
1 polymer ?
#
loop_
_entity_poly.entity_id
_entity_poly.type
_entity_poly.pdbx_seq_one_letter_code
_entity_poly.pdbx_strand_id
1 'polypeptide(L)' 'MLTTLIALAAVVCVISAAASFMLARRQQNKEFDKNTDPNTVKHPVMANPMLIVYVLFPIVLVAGAVIWSYYFK' A
#
# COMPACT_ATOMS: atom_id res chain seq x y z
N MET A 1 18.85 -15.85 10.85
CA MET A 1 18.32 -15.93 9.47
C MET A 1 16.87 -15.47 9.36
N LEU A 2 15.94 -15.95 10.18
CA LEU A 2 14.52 -15.57 10.05
C LEU A 2 14.28 -14.08 10.39
N THR A 3 14.93 -13.56 11.43
CA THR A 3 14.92 -12.13 11.79
C THR A 3 15.46 -11.21 10.69
N THR A 4 16.53 -11.62 10.01
CA THR A 4 17.09 -10.86 8.87
C THR A 4 16.15 -10.86 7.66
N LEU A 5 15.45 -11.97 7.37
CA LEU A 5 14.45 -12.01 6.31
C LEU A 5 13.24 -11.12 6.63
N ILE A 6 12.73 -11.15 7.87
CA ILE A 6 11.61 -10.30 8.30
C ILE A 6 11.97 -8.83 8.21
N ALA A 7 13.17 -8.45 8.66
CA ALA A 7 13.64 -7.07 8.58
C ALA A 7 13.72 -6.58 7.12
N LEU A 8 14.23 -7.42 6.22
CA LEU A 8 14.35 -7.09 4.80
C LEU A 8 12.96 -6.97 4.13
N ALA A 9 12.03 -7.89 4.46
CA ALA A 9 10.65 -7.82 4.00
C ALA A 9 9.92 -6.55 4.47
N ALA A 10 10.15 -6.13 5.73
CA ALA A 10 9.59 -4.90 6.27
C ALA A 10 10.12 -3.66 5.51
N VAL A 11 11.42 -3.61 5.23
CA VAL A 11 12.03 -2.51 4.44
C VAL A 11 11.44 -2.45 3.04
N VAL A 12 11.31 -3.59 2.35
CA VAL A 12 10.70 -3.66 1.02
C VAL A 12 9.25 -3.17 1.07
N CYS A 13 8.46 -3.58 2.07
CA CYS A 13 7.07 -3.13 2.21
C CYS A 13 6.97 -1.61 2.41
N VAL A 14 7.83 -1.02 3.24
CA VAL A 14 7.86 0.43 3.50
C VAL A 14 8.23 1.21 2.23
N ILE A 15 9.27 0.77 1.50
CA ILE A 15 9.68 1.42 0.26
C ILE A 15 8.57 1.31 -0.80
N SER A 16 7.94 0.14 -0.91
CA SER A 16 6.82 -0.09 -1.84
C SER A 16 5.63 0.80 -1.53
N ALA A 17 5.25 0.91 -0.26
CA ALA A 17 4.17 1.79 0.19
C ALA A 17 4.49 3.26 -0.08
N ALA A 18 5.71 3.71 0.22
CA ALA A 18 6.15 5.08 -0.02
C ALA A 18 6.17 5.42 -1.52
N ALA A 19 6.72 4.53 -2.36
CA ALA A 19 6.74 4.69 -3.81
C ALA A 19 5.32 4.76 -4.38
N SER A 20 4.42 3.90 -3.89
CA SER A 20 3.01 3.89 -4.30
C SER A 20 2.28 5.17 -3.92
N PHE A 21 2.51 5.68 -2.71
CA PHE A 21 1.95 6.95 -2.26
C PHE A 21 2.47 8.13 -3.10
N MET A 22 3.78 8.15 -3.42
CA MET A 22 4.38 9.16 -4.29
C MET A 22 3.81 9.13 -5.71
N LEU A 23 3.63 7.93 -6.28
CA LEU A 23 3.04 7.75 -7.61
C LEU A 23 1.57 8.17 -7.62
N ALA A 24 0.79 7.79 -6.61
CA ALA A 24 -0.60 8.20 -6.46
C ALA A 24 -0.74 9.72 -6.40
N ARG A 25 0.11 10.37 -5.59
CA ARG A 25 0.14 11.83 -5.45
C ARG A 25 0.58 12.53 -6.75
N ARG A 26 1.47 11.92 -7.52
CA ARG A 26 1.86 12.42 -8.85
C ARG A 26 0.77 12.22 -9.89
N GLN A 27 -0.05 11.18 -9.77
CA GLN A 27 -1.20 10.94 -10.65
C GLN A 27 -2.38 11.89 -10.37
N GLN A 28 -2.51 12.46 -9.17
CA GLN A 28 -3.56 13.46 -8.88
C GLN A 28 -3.50 14.72 -9.76
N ASN A 29 -2.33 15.09 -10.29
CA ASN A 29 -2.13 16.29 -11.11
C ASN A 29 -2.22 16.01 -12.62
N LYS A 30 -2.51 14.78 -13.05
CA LYS A 30 -2.74 14.43 -14.45
C LYS A 30 -4.23 14.44 -14.75
N GLU A 31 -4.59 14.71 -16.01
CA GLU A 31 -5.98 14.65 -16.48
C GLU A 31 -6.59 13.29 -16.08
N PHE A 32 -7.61 13.34 -15.23
CA PHE A 32 -8.42 12.18 -14.93
C PHE A 32 -9.14 11.76 -16.22
N ASP A 33 -9.22 10.44 -16.46
CA ASP A 33 -9.98 9.91 -17.58
C ASP A 33 -11.41 10.48 -17.52
N LYS A 34 -11.98 10.85 -18.65
CA LYS A 34 -13.28 11.56 -18.75
C LYS A 34 -14.43 10.77 -18.12
N ASN A 35 -14.23 9.46 -17.94
CA ASN A 35 -15.15 8.52 -17.31
C ASN A 35 -14.89 8.30 -15.81
N THR A 36 -13.93 9.01 -15.22
CA THR A 36 -13.59 8.87 -13.79
C THR A 36 -14.70 9.47 -12.95
N ASP A 37 -15.19 8.68 -11.99
CA ASP A 37 -16.20 9.13 -11.05
C ASP A 37 -15.73 10.42 -10.33
N PRO A 38 -16.51 11.51 -10.36
CA PRO A 38 -16.10 12.81 -9.80
C PRO A 38 -15.85 12.76 -8.29
N ASN A 39 -16.38 11.75 -7.58
CA ASN A 39 -16.12 11.53 -6.17
C ASN A 39 -14.70 11.00 -5.92
N THR A 40 -14.16 10.22 -6.87
CA THR A 40 -12.76 9.74 -6.86
C THR A 40 -11.76 10.88 -7.05
N VAL A 41 -12.14 11.93 -7.77
CA VAL A 41 -11.30 13.13 -7.97
C VAL A 41 -11.18 13.96 -6.69
N LYS A 42 -12.28 14.10 -5.92
CA LYS A 42 -12.29 14.84 -4.65
C LYS A 42 -11.60 14.10 -3.51
N HIS A 43 -11.72 12.77 -3.47
CA HIS A 43 -11.13 11.93 -2.42
C HIS A 43 -10.27 10.80 -3.01
N PRO A 44 -9.13 11.12 -3.64
CA PRO A 44 -8.36 10.15 -4.44
C PRO A 44 -7.81 8.97 -3.64
N VAL A 45 -7.70 9.09 -2.31
CA VAL A 45 -7.25 8.00 -1.44
C VAL A 45 -8.42 7.17 -0.91
N MET A 46 -9.56 7.78 -0.55
CA MET A 46 -10.70 7.05 0.06
C MET A 46 -11.73 6.56 -0.95
N ALA A 47 -11.83 7.18 -2.12
CA ALA A 47 -12.77 6.80 -3.17
C ALA A 47 -12.12 5.94 -4.27
N ASN A 48 -10.79 5.72 -4.21
CA ASN A 48 -10.10 4.79 -5.10
C ASN A 48 -9.85 3.45 -4.37
N PRO A 49 -10.70 2.42 -4.55
CA PRO A 49 -10.53 1.12 -3.91
C PRO A 49 -9.20 0.44 -4.29
N MET A 50 -8.65 0.74 -5.47
CA MET A 50 -7.38 0.18 -5.90
C MET A 50 -6.21 0.72 -5.06
N LEU A 51 -6.22 2.02 -4.71
CA LEU A 51 -5.23 2.61 -3.80
C LEU A 51 -5.37 2.08 -2.37
N ILE A 52 -6.60 1.90 -1.90
CA ILE A 52 -6.89 1.32 -0.59
C ILE A 52 -6.29 -0.08 -0.48
N VAL A 53 -6.52 -0.95 -1.47
CA VAL A 53 -5.94 -2.30 -1.52
C VAL A 53 -4.42 -2.23 -1.56
N TYR A 54 -3.84 -1.32 -2.32
CA TYR A 54 -2.39 -1.16 -2.42
C TYR A 54 -1.72 -0.77 -1.09
N VAL A 55 -2.41 0.02 -0.26
CA VAL A 55 -1.94 0.40 1.08
C VAL A 55 -2.23 -0.70 2.11
N LEU A 56 -3.39 -1.34 2.05
CA LEU A 56 -3.77 -2.42 2.98
C LEU A 56 -2.94 -3.68 2.79
N PHE A 57 -2.58 -4.02 1.55
CA PHE A 57 -1.84 -5.24 1.24
C PHE A 57 -0.51 -5.38 2.01
N PRO A 58 0.41 -4.41 2.00
CA PRO A 58 1.64 -4.50 2.79
C PRO A 58 1.37 -4.53 4.31
N ILE A 59 0.33 -3.83 4.79
CA ILE A 59 -0.05 -3.85 6.22
C ILE A 59 -0.50 -5.25 6.62
N VAL A 60 -1.36 -5.88 5.82
CA VAL A 60 -1.86 -7.24 6.07
C VAL A 60 -0.72 -8.26 5.99
N LEU A 61 0.21 -8.12 5.03
CA LEU A 61 1.38 -8.99 4.95
C LEU A 61 2.27 -8.89 6.20
N VAL A 62 2.57 -7.69 6.67
CA VAL A 62 3.36 -7.49 7.90
C VAL A 62 2.63 -8.05 9.11
N ALA A 63 1.34 -7.77 9.27
CA ALA A 63 0.53 -8.30 10.36
C ALA A 63 0.48 -9.83 10.35
N GLY A 64 0.27 -10.44 9.17
CA GLY A 64 0.27 -11.89 9.00
C GLY A 64 1.62 -12.51 9.33
N ALA A 65 2.72 -11.89 8.89
CA ALA A 65 4.08 -12.35 9.22
C ALA A 65 4.39 -12.27 10.73
N VAL A 66 3.95 -11.20 11.40
CA VAL A 66 4.11 -11.04 12.86
C VAL A 66 3.30 -12.09 13.62
N ILE A 67 2.03 -12.29 13.26
CA ILE A 67 1.16 -13.29 13.87
C ILE A 67 1.75 -14.69 13.65
N TRP A 68 2.15 -15.02 12.43
CA TRP A 68 2.77 -16.30 12.12
C TRP A 68 4.05 -16.52 12.93
N SER A 69 4.92 -15.51 13.03
CA SER A 69 6.13 -15.59 13.85
C SER A 69 5.85 -15.63 15.36
N TYR A 70 4.64 -15.30 15.82
CA TYR A 70 4.28 -15.41 17.24
C TYR A 70 3.77 -16.82 17.58
N TYR A 71 2.96 -17.41 16.68
CA TYR A 71 2.33 -18.71 16.91
C TYR A 71 3.16 -19.92 16.45
N PHE A 72 3.97 -19.77 15.40
CA PHE A 72 4.72 -20.87 14.78
C PHE A 72 6.24 -20.75 15.01
N LYS A 73 6.64 -20.09 16.09
CA LYS A 73 8.04 -19.93 16.50
C LYS A 73 8.36 -20.81 17.68
#